data_AF-A0A7S3J5C4-F1
#
_entry.id   AF-A0A7S3J5C4-F1
#
_cell.length_a   1.000
_cell.length_b   1.000
_cell.length_c   1.000
_cell.angle_alpha   90.00
_cell.angle_beta   90.00
_cell.angle_gamma   90.00
#
_symmetry.space_group_name_H-M   'P 1'
#
loop_
_entity.id
_entity.type
_entity.pdbx_description
1 polymer ?
#
loop_
_entity_poly.entity_id
_entity_poly.type
_entity_poly.pdbx_seq_one_letter_code
_entity_poly.pdbx_strand_id
1 'polypeptide(L)'
;MKYYDIDGDGNISYEEFVRGLREELTERRKNMVNRAFALMDKDGSGKISVSDIQHLYDPSHHKDFIEGTKSKDEVIEEFLNSFDGVRGNNDGVISKQEWDDYYTDLSMSLPSDDYFVQMMESVWGISEDDDTECNKDHIRELTKLIRERLLKKSGQSSEEYVLRKLFNYFDVNQSGNITMDELAAMLAKLEISVERKYINGIMKHIDADNNGAIEFNEFLNFIIMDPYK
;
A
#
# COMPACT_ATOMS: atom_id res chain seq x y z
N MET A 1 -23.00 31.25 4.83
CA MET A 1 -21.94 32.22 4.50
C MET A 1 -20.61 31.80 5.11
N LYS A 2 -20.46 31.68 6.44
CA LYS A 2 -19.23 31.15 7.10
C LYS A 2 -18.78 29.71 6.74
N TYR A 3 -19.59 28.93 6.04
CA TYR A 3 -19.31 27.51 5.75
C TYR A 3 -18.54 27.31 4.44
N TYR A 4 -18.53 28.33 3.57
CA TYR A 4 -17.95 28.26 2.24
C TYR A 4 -16.80 29.25 2.04
N ASP A 5 -16.62 30.19 2.96
CA ASP A 5 -15.52 31.15 3.01
C ASP A 5 -14.35 30.48 3.76
N ILE A 6 -13.39 29.98 2.99
CA ILE A 6 -12.28 29.10 3.40
C ILE A 6 -11.06 29.94 3.77
N ASP A 7 -10.80 31.01 3.02
CA ASP A 7 -9.72 31.93 3.32
C ASP A 7 -10.09 32.98 4.38
N GLY A 8 -11.37 33.06 4.74
CA GLY A 8 -11.89 33.92 5.79
C GLY A 8 -11.94 35.39 5.38
N ASP A 9 -11.88 35.70 4.08
CA ASP A 9 -11.87 37.05 3.55
C ASP A 9 -13.26 37.73 3.61
N GLY A 10 -14.30 36.97 3.98
CA GLY A 10 -15.67 37.46 4.11
C GLY A 10 -16.46 37.45 2.81
N ASN A 11 -15.86 37.04 1.70
CA ASN A 11 -16.50 36.80 0.41
C ASN A 11 -16.56 35.30 0.13
N ILE A 12 -17.28 34.94 -0.93
CA ILE A 12 -17.24 33.58 -1.48
C ILE A 12 -16.77 33.75 -2.91
N SER A 13 -15.51 33.40 -3.15
CA SER A 13 -14.93 33.33 -4.49
C SER A 13 -15.69 32.30 -5.34
N TYR A 14 -15.59 32.41 -6.67
CA TYR A 14 -16.13 31.38 -7.57
C TYR A 14 -15.59 29.99 -7.22
N GLU A 15 -14.35 29.95 -6.74
CA GLU A 15 -13.63 28.73 -6.37
C GLU A 15 -14.18 28.08 -5.11
N GLU A 16 -14.50 28.88 -4.09
CA GLU A 16 -15.17 28.49 -2.85
C GLU A 16 -16.62 28.08 -3.08
N PHE A 17 -17.31 28.78 -3.97
CA PHE A 17 -18.67 28.45 -4.38
C PHE A 17 -18.72 27.09 -5.09
N VAL A 18 -17.81 26.85 -6.04
CA VAL A 18 -17.70 25.55 -6.72
C VAL A 18 -17.31 24.45 -5.74
N ARG A 19 -16.42 24.74 -4.77
CA ARG A 19 -16.07 23.77 -3.71
C ARG A 19 -17.28 23.41 -2.85
N GLY A 20 -18.13 24.40 -2.53
CA GLY A 20 -19.37 24.19 -1.80
C GLY A 20 -20.43 23.39 -2.55
N LEU A 21 -20.29 23.23 -3.87
CA LEU A 21 -21.15 22.41 -4.71
C LEU A 21 -20.57 21.00 -4.97
N ARG A 22 -19.31 20.75 -4.60
CA ARG A 22 -18.72 19.40 -4.72
C ARG A 22 -19.45 18.47 -3.77
N GLU A 23 -19.94 17.36 -4.31
CA GLU A 23 -20.40 16.26 -3.47
C GLU A 23 -19.17 15.63 -2.81
N GLU A 24 -19.24 15.44 -1.49
CA GLU A 24 -18.22 14.67 -0.80
C GLU A 24 -18.13 13.26 -1.40
N LEU A 25 -16.91 12.73 -1.49
CA LEU A 25 -16.69 11.33 -1.82
C LEU A 25 -17.58 10.43 -0.96
N THR A 26 -18.20 9.43 -1.56
CA THR A 26 -18.91 8.40 -0.78
C THR A 26 -17.90 7.72 0.16
N GLU A 27 -18.37 7.23 1.31
CA GLU A 27 -17.49 6.54 2.27
C GLU A 27 -16.73 5.36 1.64
N ARG A 28 -17.36 4.68 0.68
CA ARG A 28 -16.74 3.60 -0.10
C ARG A 28 -15.53 4.10 -0.91
N ARG A 29 -15.67 5.21 -1.62
CA ARG A 29 -14.56 5.84 -2.36
C ARG A 29 -13.50 6.40 -1.43
N LYS A 30 -13.90 7.10 -0.35
CA LYS A 30 -12.99 7.63 0.68
C LYS A 30 -12.09 6.52 1.24
N ASN A 31 -12.63 5.34 1.52
CA ASN A 31 -11.84 4.20 2.01
C ASN A 31 -10.74 3.78 1.01
N MET A 32 -11.05 3.69 -0.28
CA MET A 32 -10.05 3.37 -1.31
C MET A 32 -8.98 4.47 -1.43
N VAL A 33 -9.39 5.73 -1.40
CA VAL A 33 -8.49 6.90 -1.45
C VAL A 33 -7.56 6.93 -0.24
N ASN A 34 -8.08 6.66 0.95
CA ASN A 34 -7.31 6.58 2.19
C ASN A 34 -6.29 5.44 2.16
N ARG A 35 -6.68 4.27 1.64
CA ARG A 35 -5.77 3.13 1.50
C ARG A 35 -4.64 3.41 0.52
N ALA A 36 -4.96 4.01 -0.63
CA ALA A 36 -3.95 4.40 -1.59
C ALA A 36 -2.99 5.45 -1.02
N PHE A 37 -3.49 6.41 -0.23
CA PHE A 37 -2.64 7.36 0.49
C PHE A 37 -1.70 6.66 1.46
N ALA A 38 -2.22 5.77 2.32
CA ALA A 38 -1.40 5.03 3.29
C ALA A 38 -0.39 4.07 2.64
N LEU A 39 -0.66 3.60 1.41
CA LEU A 39 0.30 2.81 0.64
C LEU A 39 1.49 3.67 0.21
N MET A 40 1.24 4.94 -0.09
CA MET A 40 2.21 5.89 -0.63
C MET A 40 2.96 6.66 0.46
N ASP A 41 2.34 6.92 1.62
CA ASP A 41 2.96 7.55 2.79
C ASP A 41 3.76 6.50 3.59
N LYS A 42 4.97 6.17 3.12
CA LYS A 42 5.79 5.09 3.68
C LYS A 42 6.40 5.45 5.02
N ASP A 43 6.78 6.72 5.20
CA ASP A 43 7.34 7.21 6.45
C ASP A 43 6.27 7.57 7.50
N GLY A 44 4.98 7.59 7.11
CA GLY A 44 3.85 7.88 7.99
C GLY A 44 3.79 9.35 8.41
N SER A 45 4.40 10.24 7.64
CA SER A 45 4.43 11.68 7.91
C SER A 45 3.07 12.35 7.71
N GLY A 46 2.11 11.66 7.09
CA GLY A 46 0.82 12.22 6.69
C GLY A 46 0.91 13.06 5.41
N LYS A 47 2.01 12.92 4.66
CA LYS A 47 2.29 13.60 3.39
C LYS A 47 3.05 12.64 2.47
N ILE A 48 2.79 12.72 1.17
CA ILE A 48 3.54 11.92 0.19
C ILE A 48 4.64 12.80 -0.39
N SER A 49 5.89 12.40 -0.16
CA SER A 49 7.08 13.11 -0.58
C SER A 49 7.90 12.31 -1.58
N VAL A 50 8.90 12.94 -2.20
CA VAL A 50 9.86 12.27 -3.09
C VAL A 50 10.51 11.06 -2.38
N SER A 51 10.83 11.19 -1.08
CA SER A 51 11.45 10.10 -0.30
C SER A 51 10.60 8.84 -0.23
N ASP A 52 9.28 8.97 -0.26
CA ASP A 52 8.37 7.83 -0.16
C ASP A 52 8.30 7.01 -1.45
N ILE A 53 8.48 7.68 -2.60
CA ILE A 53 8.21 7.09 -3.93
C ILE A 53 9.46 6.94 -4.81
N GLN A 54 10.61 7.50 -4.39
CA GLN A 54 11.87 7.42 -5.13
C GLN A 54 12.31 5.98 -5.46
N HIS A 55 11.93 4.99 -4.65
CA HIS A 55 12.29 3.60 -4.89
C HIS A 55 11.26 2.85 -5.76
N LEU A 56 10.05 3.40 -5.90
CA LEU A 56 8.95 2.82 -6.68
C LEU A 56 8.91 3.37 -8.10
N TYR A 57 9.45 4.57 -8.32
CA TYR A 57 9.47 5.22 -9.63
C TYR A 57 10.82 5.03 -10.35
N ASP A 58 10.79 4.38 -11.52
CA ASP A 58 11.95 4.24 -12.41
C ASP A 58 11.93 5.35 -13.49
N PRO A 59 12.79 6.38 -13.38
CA PRO A 59 12.83 7.49 -14.33
C PRO A 59 13.52 7.11 -15.66
N SER A 60 14.01 5.87 -15.82
CA SER A 60 14.75 5.42 -17.00
C SER A 60 13.99 5.55 -18.33
N HIS A 61 12.67 5.70 -18.27
CA HIS A 61 11.80 5.90 -19.43
C HIS A 61 11.34 7.37 -19.59
N HIS A 62 11.68 8.26 -18.65
CA HIS A 62 11.31 9.67 -18.71
C HIS A 62 12.27 10.44 -19.61
N LYS A 63 11.74 11.07 -20.67
CA LYS A 63 12.53 11.76 -21.71
C LYS A 63 13.55 12.75 -21.12
N ASP A 64 13.13 13.59 -20.18
CA ASP A 64 13.99 14.63 -19.59
C ASP A 64 15.06 14.06 -18.65
N PHE A 65 14.84 12.86 -18.08
CA PHE A 65 15.86 12.15 -17.31
C PHE A 65 16.92 11.54 -18.23
N ILE A 66 16.48 10.92 -19.34
CA ILE A 66 17.37 10.33 -20.36
C ILE A 66 18.26 11.41 -21.00
N GLU A 67 17.69 12.59 -21.25
CA GLU A 67 18.41 13.74 -21.83
C GLU A 67 19.34 14.43 -20.82
N GLY A 68 19.31 14.02 -19.55
CA GLY A 68 20.14 14.58 -18.47
C GLY A 68 19.78 16.02 -18.11
N THR A 69 18.59 16.48 -18.52
CA THR A 69 18.11 17.85 -18.28
C THR A 69 17.45 17.98 -16.91
N LYS A 70 16.92 16.87 -16.37
CA LYS A 70 16.35 16.79 -15.02
C LYS A 70 16.95 15.64 -14.23
N SER A 71 17.18 15.89 -12.95
CA SER A 71 17.52 14.86 -11.97
C SER A 71 16.33 13.91 -11.71
N LYS A 72 16.60 12.79 -11.04
CA LYS A 72 15.56 11.82 -10.67
C LYS A 72 14.50 12.47 -9.77
N ASP A 73 14.94 13.30 -8.82
CA ASP A 73 14.07 13.95 -7.86
C ASP A 73 13.16 14.97 -8.54
N GLU A 74 13.69 15.78 -9.48
CA GLU A 74 12.90 16.75 -10.26
C GLU A 74 11.83 16.08 -11.14
N VAL A 75 12.10 14.90 -11.71
CA VAL A 75 11.09 14.15 -12.49
C VAL A 75 9.99 13.60 -11.59
N ILE A 76 10.37 13.16 -10.39
CA ILE A 76 9.41 12.66 -9.41
C ILE A 76 8.56 13.80 -8.84
N GLU A 77 9.14 14.96 -8.59
CA GLU A 77 8.42 16.17 -8.19
C GLU A 77 7.39 16.58 -9.25
N GLU A 78 7.73 16.54 -10.54
CA GLU A 78 6.75 16.80 -11.61
C GLU A 78 5.60 15.78 -11.64
N PHE A 79 5.92 14.51 -11.38
CA PHE A 79 4.89 13.48 -11.23
C PHE A 79 3.99 13.74 -10.03
N LEU A 80 4.55 14.11 -8.87
CA LEU A 80 3.79 14.46 -7.67
C LEU A 80 2.91 15.69 -7.91
N ASN A 81 3.44 16.72 -8.58
CA ASN A 81 2.69 17.92 -8.96
C ASN A 81 1.50 17.60 -9.90
N SER A 82 1.49 16.45 -10.59
CA SER A 82 0.32 16.02 -11.38
C SER A 82 -0.85 15.54 -10.51
N PHE A 83 -0.59 15.09 -9.27
CA PHE A 83 -1.59 14.67 -8.28
C PHE A 83 -2.02 15.79 -7.33
N ASP A 84 -1.27 16.89 -7.29
CA ASP A 84 -1.65 18.12 -6.58
C ASP A 84 -3.00 18.68 -7.07
N GLY A 85 -3.46 18.21 -8.23
CA GLY A 85 -4.70 18.61 -8.85
C GLY A 85 -4.60 20.03 -9.38
N VAL A 86 -5.73 20.58 -9.84
CA VAL A 86 -5.78 21.91 -10.44
C VAL A 86 -5.46 23.03 -9.43
N ARG A 87 -5.43 22.71 -8.13
CA ARG A 87 -5.36 23.69 -7.02
C ARG A 87 -4.26 23.40 -5.99
N GLY A 88 -3.40 22.41 -6.23
CA GLY A 88 -2.26 22.14 -5.36
C GLY A 88 -1.25 23.29 -5.39
N ASN A 89 -0.46 23.38 -4.33
CA ASN A 89 0.49 24.46 -4.16
C ASN A 89 1.78 24.26 -4.99
N ASN A 90 1.93 23.11 -5.66
CA ASN A 90 3.10 22.64 -6.39
C ASN A 90 4.38 22.73 -5.57
N ASP A 91 4.29 22.42 -4.27
CA ASP A 91 5.42 22.44 -3.35
C ASP A 91 6.29 21.17 -3.42
N GLY A 92 5.94 20.22 -4.30
CA GLY A 92 6.62 18.94 -4.47
C GLY A 92 6.23 17.89 -3.41
N VAL A 93 5.22 18.16 -2.58
CA VAL A 93 4.73 17.27 -1.53
C VAL A 93 3.21 17.22 -1.55
N ILE A 94 2.63 16.03 -1.66
CA ILE A 94 1.16 15.91 -1.68
C ILE A 94 0.65 15.76 -0.25
N SER A 95 -0.07 16.76 0.26
CA SER A 95 -0.77 16.64 1.53
C SER A 95 -2.01 15.75 1.42
N LYS A 96 -2.50 15.26 2.57
CA LYS A 96 -3.74 14.49 2.61
C LYS A 96 -4.94 15.24 2.00
N GLN A 97 -4.98 16.56 2.17
CA GLN A 97 -6.05 17.40 1.64
C GLN A 97 -5.96 17.53 0.11
N GLU A 98 -4.77 17.76 -0.44
CA GLU A 98 -4.56 17.81 -1.90
C GLU A 98 -4.90 16.47 -2.56
N TRP A 99 -4.49 15.37 -1.93
CA TRP A 99 -4.84 14.03 -2.37
C TRP A 99 -6.36 13.81 -2.42
N ASP A 100 -7.08 14.19 -1.37
CA ASP A 100 -8.53 14.02 -1.30
C ASP A 100 -9.25 14.94 -2.31
N ASP A 101 -8.77 16.17 -2.49
CA ASP A 101 -9.32 17.10 -3.49
C ASP A 101 -9.12 16.57 -4.92
N TYR A 102 -7.94 16.00 -5.24
CA TYR A 102 -7.67 15.37 -6.54
C TYR A 102 -8.63 14.22 -6.83
N TYR A 103 -8.79 13.28 -5.89
CA TYR A 103 -9.69 12.15 -6.08
C TYR A 103 -11.16 12.54 -6.05
N THR A 104 -11.52 13.62 -5.34
CA THR A 104 -12.86 14.21 -5.40
C THR A 104 -13.16 14.72 -6.81
N ASP A 105 -12.24 15.48 -7.42
CA ASP A 105 -12.39 15.98 -8.78
C ASP A 105 -12.41 14.84 -9.82
N LEU A 106 -11.53 13.84 -9.68
CA LEU A 106 -11.54 12.65 -10.52
C LEU A 106 -12.85 11.88 -10.38
N SER A 107 -13.33 11.69 -9.15
CA SER A 107 -14.56 10.99 -8.80
C SER A 107 -15.80 11.62 -9.45
N MET A 108 -15.84 12.94 -9.63
CA MET A 108 -16.95 13.63 -10.32
C MET A 108 -17.10 13.19 -11.78
N SER A 109 -16.01 12.77 -12.42
CA SER A 109 -16.03 12.26 -13.80
C SER A 109 -16.40 10.78 -13.89
N LEU A 110 -16.47 10.07 -12.75
CA LEU A 110 -16.65 8.63 -12.70
C LEU A 110 -18.11 8.24 -12.36
N PRO A 111 -18.77 7.47 -13.23
CA PRO A 111 -20.22 7.27 -13.18
C PRO A 111 -20.70 6.34 -12.06
N SER A 112 -19.84 5.50 -11.48
CA SER A 112 -20.23 4.57 -10.41
C SER A 112 -19.09 4.28 -9.43
N ASP A 113 -19.47 3.92 -8.20
CA ASP A 113 -18.51 3.52 -7.17
C ASP A 113 -17.77 2.24 -7.57
N ASP A 114 -18.43 1.30 -8.26
CA ASP A 114 -17.77 0.08 -8.74
C ASP A 114 -16.65 0.38 -9.74
N TYR A 115 -16.87 1.34 -10.65
CA TYR A 115 -15.83 1.75 -11.60
C TYR A 115 -14.69 2.48 -10.88
N PHE A 116 -15.02 3.33 -9.90
CA PHE A 116 -14.02 4.00 -9.07
C PHE A 116 -13.17 2.98 -8.30
N VAL A 117 -13.78 1.99 -7.66
CA VAL A 117 -13.10 0.92 -6.93
C VAL A 117 -12.20 0.15 -7.88
N GLN A 118 -12.71 -0.35 -9.02
CA GLN A 118 -11.89 -1.08 -9.99
C GLN A 118 -10.70 -0.28 -10.51
N MET A 119 -10.89 1.03 -10.75
CA MET A 119 -9.80 1.92 -11.13
C MET A 119 -8.75 2.00 -10.01
N MET A 120 -9.17 2.22 -8.76
CA MET A 120 -8.27 2.28 -7.60
C MET A 120 -7.54 0.95 -7.36
N GLU A 121 -8.23 -0.19 -7.48
CA GLU A 121 -7.63 -1.52 -7.35
C GLU A 121 -6.58 -1.78 -8.44
N SER A 122 -6.88 -1.37 -9.67
CA SER A 122 -5.97 -1.54 -10.81
C SER A 122 -4.74 -0.64 -10.72
N VAL A 123 -4.89 0.62 -10.30
CA VAL A 123 -3.79 1.59 -10.23
C VAL A 123 -2.88 1.33 -9.04
N TRP A 124 -3.46 0.98 -7.89
CA TRP A 124 -2.72 0.88 -6.63
C TRP A 124 -2.49 -0.55 -6.15
N GLY A 125 -3.04 -1.56 -6.83
CA GLY A 125 -2.94 -2.96 -6.41
C GLY A 125 -3.60 -3.25 -5.05
N ILE A 126 -4.52 -2.39 -4.62
CA ILE A 126 -5.32 -2.55 -3.39
C ILE A 126 -6.60 -3.32 -3.69
N SER A 127 -7.28 -3.88 -2.69
CA SER A 127 -8.60 -4.53 -2.88
C SER A 127 -9.59 -4.09 -1.81
N GLU A 128 -10.82 -3.75 -2.19
CA GLU A 128 -11.88 -3.32 -1.26
C GLU A 128 -12.09 -4.35 -0.13
N ASP A 129 -12.01 -5.62 -0.48
CA ASP A 129 -12.30 -6.75 0.39
C ASP A 129 -11.23 -6.97 1.48
N ASP A 130 -10.01 -6.42 1.34
CA ASP A 130 -8.87 -6.70 2.22
C ASP A 130 -9.16 -6.43 3.71
N ASP A 131 -9.98 -5.42 4.04
CA ASP A 131 -10.28 -5.05 5.44
C ASP A 131 -11.55 -5.69 6.02
N THR A 132 -12.27 -6.53 5.27
CA THR A 132 -13.48 -7.16 5.82
C THR A 132 -13.12 -8.05 7.01
N GLU A 133 -13.92 -7.99 8.09
CA GLU A 133 -13.67 -8.78 9.32
C GLU A 133 -13.55 -10.28 9.01
N CYS A 134 -14.37 -10.77 8.08
CA CYS A 134 -14.31 -12.15 7.57
C CYS A 134 -12.96 -12.49 6.93
N ASN A 135 -12.40 -11.57 6.12
CA ASN A 135 -11.08 -11.78 5.52
C ASN A 135 -9.96 -11.71 6.55
N LYS A 136 -10.06 -10.83 7.56
CA LYS A 136 -9.10 -10.78 8.68
C LYS A 136 -9.09 -12.08 9.48
N ASP A 137 -10.27 -12.62 9.81
CA ASP A 137 -10.41 -13.91 10.48
C ASP A 137 -9.87 -15.06 9.62
N HIS A 138 -10.17 -15.05 8.31
CA HIS A 138 -9.65 -16.06 7.40
C HIS A 138 -8.12 -16.01 7.28
N ILE A 139 -7.55 -14.81 7.12
CA ILE A 139 -6.09 -14.60 7.11
C ILE A 139 -5.48 -15.09 8.42
N ARG A 140 -6.09 -14.78 9.56
CA ARG A 140 -5.64 -15.26 10.88
C ARG A 140 -5.60 -16.79 10.95
N GLU A 141 -6.63 -17.48 10.47
CA GLU A 141 -6.65 -18.95 10.46
C GLU A 141 -5.61 -19.54 9.49
N LEU A 142 -5.42 -18.94 8.31
CA LEU A 142 -4.36 -19.33 7.38
C LEU A 142 -2.98 -19.14 8.00
N THR A 143 -2.74 -18.02 8.66
CA THR A 143 -1.48 -17.70 9.36
C THR A 143 -1.17 -18.73 10.45
N LYS A 144 -2.17 -19.14 11.24
CA LYS A 144 -2.01 -20.25 12.22
C LYS A 144 -1.64 -21.57 11.54
N LEU A 145 -2.32 -21.90 10.44
CA LEU A 145 -2.06 -23.14 9.69
C LEU A 145 -0.66 -23.18 9.09
N ILE A 146 -0.19 -22.05 8.53
CA ILE A 146 1.17 -21.89 8.00
C ILE A 146 2.19 -22.18 9.09
N ARG A 147 2.04 -21.54 10.25
CA ARG A 147 2.93 -21.76 11.39
C ARG A 147 2.95 -23.22 11.83
N GLU A 148 1.78 -23.85 11.95
CA GLU A 148 1.68 -25.26 12.35
C GLU A 148 2.43 -26.17 11.36
N ARG A 149 2.27 -25.93 10.05
CA ARG A 149 2.93 -26.70 9.00
C ARG A 149 4.45 -26.46 8.99
N LEU A 150 4.91 -25.24 9.21
CA LEU A 150 6.34 -24.90 9.33
C LEU A 150 6.97 -25.60 10.55
N LEU A 151 6.31 -25.57 11.71
CA LEU A 151 6.78 -26.26 12.92
C LEU A 151 6.81 -27.78 12.75
N LYS A 152 5.83 -28.38 12.06
CA LYS A 152 5.90 -29.81 11.73
C LYS A 152 7.08 -30.13 10.82
N LYS A 153 7.36 -29.26 9.84
CA LYS A 153 8.48 -29.43 8.90
C LYS A 153 9.85 -29.20 9.57
N SER A 154 9.91 -28.43 10.66
CA SER A 154 11.10 -28.26 11.50
C SER A 154 11.33 -29.41 12.49
N GLY A 155 10.45 -30.42 12.50
CA GLY A 155 10.49 -31.47 13.52
C GLY A 155 10.12 -30.97 14.92
N GLN A 156 9.26 -29.95 14.99
CA GLN A 156 8.88 -29.22 16.21
C GLN A 156 10.06 -28.54 16.92
N SER A 157 11.20 -28.40 16.24
CA SER A 157 12.32 -27.63 16.75
C SER A 157 12.11 -26.15 16.47
N SER A 158 12.30 -25.34 17.51
CA SER A 158 12.39 -23.87 17.43
C SER A 158 13.85 -23.39 17.47
N GLU A 159 14.82 -24.29 17.29
CA GLU A 159 16.23 -23.91 17.23
C GLU A 159 16.50 -23.11 15.97
N GLU A 160 17.19 -21.98 16.12
CA GLU A 160 17.49 -21.04 15.03
C GLU A 160 18.14 -21.74 13.83
N TYR A 161 19.06 -22.67 14.06
CA TYR A 161 19.73 -23.42 13.00
C TYR A 161 18.75 -24.22 12.12
N VAL A 162 17.73 -24.84 12.72
CA VAL A 162 16.71 -25.60 11.99
C VAL A 162 15.81 -24.65 11.20
N LEU A 163 15.40 -23.54 11.82
CA LEU A 163 14.58 -22.52 11.16
C LEU A 163 15.34 -21.85 10.00
N ARG A 164 16.64 -21.61 10.15
CA ARG A 164 17.51 -21.09 9.08
C ARG A 164 17.56 -22.03 7.88
N LYS A 165 17.67 -23.34 8.12
CA LYS A 165 17.62 -24.33 7.02
C LYS A 165 16.27 -24.32 6.30
N LEU A 166 15.17 -24.17 7.03
CA LEU A 166 13.84 -24.06 6.42
C LEU A 166 13.68 -22.77 5.63
N PHE A 167 14.14 -21.64 6.18
CA PHE A 167 14.12 -20.37 5.48
C PHE A 167 14.88 -20.45 4.15
N ASN A 168 16.12 -20.93 4.17
CA ASN A 168 16.94 -21.11 2.98
C ASN A 168 16.37 -22.14 1.98
N TYR A 169 15.46 -23.01 2.41
CA TYR A 169 14.77 -23.94 1.52
C TYR A 169 13.63 -23.26 0.72
N PHE A 170 13.11 -22.14 1.24
CA PHE A 170 12.06 -21.34 0.60
C PHE A 170 12.60 -20.11 -0.12
N ASP A 171 13.69 -19.50 0.37
CA ASP A 171 14.48 -18.48 -0.31
C ASP A 171 15.27 -19.13 -1.48
N VAL A 172 14.62 -19.28 -2.63
CA VAL A 172 15.14 -20.05 -3.77
C VAL A 172 16.27 -19.28 -4.45
N ASN A 173 16.15 -17.96 -4.53
CA ASN A 173 17.14 -17.09 -5.16
C ASN A 173 18.29 -16.71 -4.21
N GLN A 174 18.25 -17.14 -2.95
CA GLN A 174 19.23 -16.82 -1.90
C GLN A 174 19.39 -15.31 -1.70
N SER A 175 18.31 -14.57 -1.88
CA SER A 175 18.29 -13.12 -1.67
C SER A 175 18.45 -12.75 -0.20
N GLY A 176 18.26 -13.70 0.71
CA GLY A 176 18.25 -13.47 2.15
C GLY A 176 16.87 -13.12 2.70
N ASN A 177 15.88 -12.90 1.81
CA ASN A 177 14.51 -12.53 2.12
C ASN A 177 13.54 -13.44 1.35
N ILE A 178 12.32 -13.65 1.87
CA ILE A 178 11.26 -14.38 1.15
C ILE A 178 10.34 -13.35 0.50
N THR A 179 10.38 -13.28 -0.82
CA THR A 179 9.50 -12.41 -1.62
C THR A 179 8.05 -12.92 -1.65
N MET A 180 7.11 -12.10 -2.14
CA MET A 180 5.71 -12.50 -2.28
C MET A 180 5.52 -13.76 -3.14
N ASP A 181 6.29 -13.90 -4.22
CA ASP A 181 6.24 -15.08 -5.09
C ASP A 181 6.81 -16.33 -4.40
N GLU A 182 7.87 -16.16 -3.60
CA GLU A 182 8.45 -17.25 -2.80
C GLU A 182 7.53 -17.65 -1.64
N LEU A 183 6.81 -16.70 -1.05
CA LEU A 183 5.75 -16.97 -0.08
C LEU A 183 4.64 -17.81 -0.75
N ALA A 184 4.17 -17.42 -1.93
CA ALA A 184 3.17 -18.19 -2.67
C ALA A 184 3.66 -19.62 -2.97
N ALA A 185 4.92 -19.77 -3.38
CA ALA A 185 5.56 -21.07 -3.60
C ALA A 185 5.71 -21.88 -2.29
N MET A 186 6.02 -21.22 -1.17
CA MET A 186 6.08 -21.82 0.15
C MET A 186 4.71 -22.39 0.54
N LEU A 187 3.63 -21.62 0.37
CA LEU A 187 2.26 -22.07 0.66
C LEU A 187 1.89 -23.32 -0.14
N ALA A 188 2.22 -23.33 -1.44
CA ALA A 188 2.04 -24.50 -2.29
C ALA A 188 2.85 -25.72 -1.80
N LYS A 189 4.13 -25.52 -1.41
CA LYS A 189 5.00 -26.57 -0.84
C LYS A 189 4.56 -27.04 0.56
N LEU A 190 3.73 -26.27 1.26
CA LEU A 190 3.11 -26.65 2.54
C LEU A 190 1.72 -27.30 2.35
N GLU A 191 1.28 -27.46 1.10
CA GLU A 191 -0.04 -27.98 0.72
C GLU A 191 -1.20 -27.15 1.27
N ILE A 192 -1.00 -25.84 1.41
CA ILE A 192 -2.02 -24.90 1.85
C ILE A 192 -2.57 -24.20 0.61
N SER A 193 -3.84 -24.46 0.30
CA SER A 193 -4.54 -23.78 -0.79
C SER A 193 -4.98 -22.40 -0.34
N VAL A 194 -4.39 -21.36 -0.94
CA VAL A 194 -4.69 -19.96 -0.62
C VAL A 194 -5.04 -19.22 -1.90
N GLU A 195 -6.16 -18.48 -1.89
CA GLU A 195 -6.50 -17.58 -2.99
C GLU A 195 -5.56 -16.38 -3.01
N ARG A 196 -5.21 -15.88 -4.20
CA ARG A 196 -4.23 -14.80 -4.37
C ARG A 196 -4.55 -13.54 -3.55
N LYS A 197 -5.84 -13.21 -3.39
CA LYS A 197 -6.32 -12.08 -2.58
C LYS A 197 -5.89 -12.14 -1.09
N TYR A 198 -5.65 -13.34 -0.55
CA TYR A 198 -5.23 -13.51 0.85
C TYR A 198 -3.71 -13.49 1.03
N ILE A 199 -2.93 -13.66 -0.05
CA ILE A 199 -1.46 -13.74 0.04
C ILE A 199 -0.88 -12.43 0.57
N ASN A 200 -1.37 -11.29 0.05
CA ASN A 200 -0.95 -9.97 0.53
C ASN A 200 -1.27 -9.77 2.02
N GLY A 201 -2.45 -10.21 2.45
CA GLY A 201 -2.86 -10.16 3.85
C GLY A 201 -1.99 -11.03 4.77
N ILE A 202 -1.61 -12.22 4.31
CA ILE A 202 -0.68 -13.09 5.03
C ILE A 202 0.71 -12.44 5.11
N MET A 203 1.19 -11.89 3.99
CA MET A 203 2.49 -11.19 3.92
C MET A 203 2.56 -10.09 4.98
N LYS A 204 1.60 -9.16 4.98
CA LYS A 204 1.51 -8.07 5.97
C LYS A 204 1.41 -8.53 7.42
N HIS A 205 0.99 -9.77 7.66
CA HIS A 205 0.89 -10.31 9.01
C HIS A 205 2.22 -10.89 9.52
N ILE A 206 3.18 -11.13 8.61
CA ILE A 206 4.51 -11.68 8.90
C ILE A 206 5.58 -10.59 8.76
N ASP A 207 5.50 -9.81 7.67
CA ASP A 207 6.32 -8.63 7.36
C ASP A 207 5.95 -7.49 8.32
N ALA A 208 6.80 -7.28 9.32
CA ALA A 208 6.57 -6.36 10.42
C ALA A 208 7.01 -4.94 10.08
N ASP A 209 8.03 -4.78 9.23
CA ASP A 209 8.52 -3.48 8.78
C ASP A 209 7.87 -2.97 7.49
N ASN A 210 7.04 -3.81 6.84
CA ASN A 210 6.32 -3.55 5.59
C ASN A 210 7.23 -3.23 4.41
N ASN A 211 8.45 -3.79 4.39
CA ASN A 211 9.38 -3.60 3.29
C ASN A 211 9.04 -4.46 2.06
N GLY A 212 8.03 -5.34 2.16
CA GLY A 212 7.53 -6.16 1.06
C GLY A 212 8.27 -7.48 0.88
N ALA A 213 9.14 -7.87 1.82
CA ALA A 213 9.87 -9.12 1.82
C ALA A 213 10.02 -9.66 3.25
N ILE A 214 9.79 -10.95 3.48
CA ILE A 214 9.92 -11.52 4.82
C ILE A 214 11.39 -11.83 5.09
N GLU A 215 11.97 -11.15 6.06
CA GLU A 215 13.34 -11.40 6.48
C GLU A 215 13.43 -12.56 7.45
N PHE A 216 14.63 -13.10 7.63
CA PHE A 216 14.80 -14.21 8.55
C PHE A 216 14.37 -13.89 9.99
N ASN A 217 14.65 -12.67 10.46
CA ASN A 217 14.27 -12.26 11.82
C ASN A 217 12.76 -12.23 11.99
N GLU A 218 12.03 -11.74 10.98
CA GLU A 218 10.58 -11.70 10.95
C GLU A 218 10.01 -13.12 10.87
N PHE A 219 10.55 -13.97 9.99
CA PHE A 219 10.20 -15.38 9.90
C PHE A 219 10.40 -16.12 11.23
N LEU A 220 11.52 -15.87 11.91
CA LEU A 220 11.83 -16.46 13.21
C LEU A 220 10.86 -15.96 14.29
N ASN A 221 10.60 -14.66 14.35
CA ASN A 221 9.63 -14.06 15.25
C ASN A 221 8.23 -14.66 15.01
N PHE A 222 7.82 -14.79 13.76
CA PHE A 222 6.54 -15.39 13.38
C PHE A 222 6.36 -16.83 13.87
N ILE A 223 7.43 -17.64 13.86
CA ILE A 223 7.39 -19.03 14.33
C ILE A 223 7.44 -19.11 15.87
N ILE A 224 8.19 -18.23 16.52
CA ILE A 224 8.44 -18.28 17.97
C ILE A 224 7.35 -17.54 18.76
N MET A 225 7.09 -16.28 18.42
CA MET A 225 6.07 -15.45 19.07
C MET A 225 4.72 -15.90 18.56
N ASP A 226 3.88 -16.52 19.39
CA ASP A 226 2.46 -16.77 19.05
C ASP A 226 1.71 -15.44 19.12
N PRO A 227 1.36 -14.80 17.98
CA PRO A 227 0.66 -13.53 18.02
C PRO A 227 -0.80 -13.68 18.48
N TYR A 228 -1.25 -14.91 18.76
CA TYR A 228 -2.64 -15.23 19.09
C TYR A 228 -2.81 -15.96 20.45
N LYS A 229 -1.76 -15.99 21.29
CA LYS A 229 -1.85 -16.42 22.69
C LYS A 229 -2.05 -15.27 23.66
#